data_AF-A0A7X6RHT8-F1
#
_entry.id   AF-A0A7X6RHT8-F1
#
_cell.length_a   1.000
_cell.length_b   1.000
_cell.length_c   1.000
_cell.angle_alpha   90.00
_cell.angle_beta   90.00
_cell.angle_gamma   90.00
#
_symmetry.space_group_name_H-M   'P 1'
#
loop_
_entity.id
_entity.type
_entity.pdbx_description
1 polymer ?
#
loop_
_entity_poly.entity_id
_entity_poly.type
_entity_poly.pdbx_seq_one_letter_code
_entity_poly.pdbx_strand_id
1 'polypeptide(L)'
;MGDSTAQPLSRDETVTVLLDALEPYIASAQHALRVAHAMATVIGGEPLDLLNHAIADYRIRERLVRTASRALRTQSSPGAQPR
;
A
#
# COMPACT_ATOMS: atom_id res chain seq x y z
N MET A 1 -16.97 -33.92 -4.57
CA MET A 1 -15.69 -33.25 -4.26
C MET A 1 -15.15 -32.74 -5.57
N GLY A 2 -15.24 -31.43 -5.83
CA GLY A 2 -14.69 -30.85 -7.04
C GLY A 2 -13.19 -30.66 -6.85
N ASP A 3 -12.38 -31.30 -7.68
CA ASP A 3 -10.94 -31.13 -7.67
C ASP A 3 -10.63 -29.66 -7.99
N SER A 4 -10.25 -28.92 -6.97
CA SER A 4 -9.83 -27.54 -7.12
C SER A 4 -8.53 -27.55 -7.94
N THR A 5 -8.62 -27.19 -9.22
CA THR A 5 -7.47 -27.09 -10.14
C THR A 5 -6.57 -25.90 -9.83
N ALA A 6 -6.86 -25.14 -8.77
CA ALA A 6 -6.02 -24.06 -8.29
C ALA A 6 -4.78 -24.67 -7.61
N GLN A 7 -3.67 -24.73 -8.35
CA GLN A 7 -2.38 -24.94 -7.70
C GLN A 7 -2.09 -23.76 -6.76
N PRO A 8 -1.63 -24.01 -5.53
CA PRO A 8 -1.23 -22.95 -4.63
C PRO A 8 -0.05 -22.20 -5.24
N LEU A 9 -0.08 -20.87 -5.17
CA LEU A 9 1.01 -20.02 -5.62
C LEU A 9 2.30 -20.40 -4.88
N SER A 10 3.41 -20.36 -5.59
CA SER A 10 4.73 -20.38 -4.95
C SER A 10 4.90 -19.16 -4.03
N ARG A 11 5.90 -19.22 -3.14
CA ARG A 11 6.22 -18.10 -2.26
C ARG A 11 6.51 -16.83 -3.03
N ASP A 12 7.26 -16.91 -4.13
CA ASP A 12 7.67 -15.75 -4.92
C ASP A 12 6.52 -15.15 -5.72
N GLU A 13 5.63 -16.00 -6.25
CA GLU A 13 4.39 -15.55 -6.89
C GLU A 13 3.46 -14.87 -5.89
N THR A 14 3.35 -15.42 -4.67
CA THR A 14 2.56 -14.81 -3.58
C THR A 14 3.12 -13.43 -3.21
N VAL A 15 4.45 -13.31 -3.06
CA VAL A 15 5.09 -12.02 -2.76
C VAL A 15 4.84 -11.02 -3.89
N THR A 16 4.97 -11.45 -5.15
CA THR A 16 4.69 -10.59 -6.32
C THR A 16 3.26 -10.06 -6.31
N VAL A 17 2.26 -10.95 -6.15
CA VAL A 17 0.85 -10.55 -6.10
C VAL A 17 0.58 -9.57 -4.94
N LEU A 18 1.16 -9.83 -3.76
CA LEU A 18 1.03 -8.92 -2.63
C LEU A 18 1.66 -7.55 -2.92
N LEU A 19 2.86 -7.52 -3.52
CA LEU A 19 3.54 -6.28 -3.88
C LEU A 19 2.77 -5.50 -4.95
N ASP A 20 2.15 -6.17 -5.91
CA ASP A 20 1.34 -5.54 -6.96
C ASP A 20 0.05 -4.94 -6.39
N ALA A 21 -0.55 -5.57 -5.37
CA ALA A 21 -1.74 -5.06 -4.70
C ALA A 21 -1.49 -3.83 -3.79
N LEU A 22 -0.25 -3.63 -3.32
CA LEU A 22 0.08 -2.52 -2.42
C LEU A 22 -0.10 -1.14 -3.08
N GLU A 23 0.19 -1.03 -4.37
CA GLU A 23 0.18 0.27 -5.06
C GLU A 23 -1.24 0.80 -5.31
N PRO A 24 -2.19 -0.02 -5.81
CA PRO A 24 -3.61 0.32 -5.80
C PRO A 24 -4.18 0.61 -4.41
N TYR A 25 -3.76 -0.14 -3.39
CA TYR A 25 -4.19 0.08 -2.00
C TYR A 25 -3.78 1.46 -1.49
N ILE A 26 -2.51 1.85 -1.71
CA ILE A 26 -2.01 3.19 -1.34
C ILE A 26 -2.78 4.27 -2.09
N ALA A 27 -2.99 4.12 -3.41
CA ALA A 27 -3.74 5.10 -4.21
C ALA A 27 -5.18 5.28 -3.71
N SER A 28 -5.85 4.19 -3.35
CA SER A 28 -7.21 4.21 -2.80
C SER A 28 -7.27 4.96 -1.46
N ALA A 29 -6.36 4.66 -0.54
CA ALA A 29 -6.27 5.34 0.74
C ALA A 29 -5.98 6.85 0.58
N GLN A 30 -5.10 7.23 -0.34
CA GLN A 30 -4.85 8.64 -0.67
C GLN A 30 -6.09 9.34 -1.25
N HIS A 31 -6.90 8.63 -2.04
CA HIS A 31 -8.16 9.18 -2.52
C HIS A 31 -9.15 9.44 -1.38
N ALA A 32 -9.33 8.47 -0.48
CA ALA A 32 -10.19 8.62 0.69
C ALA A 32 -9.77 9.79 1.58
N LEU A 33 -8.46 9.97 1.82
CA LEU A 33 -7.94 11.11 2.59
C LEU A 33 -8.21 12.46 1.93
N ARG A 34 -8.13 12.56 0.60
CA ARG A 34 -8.49 13.79 -0.12
C ARG A 34 -9.97 14.14 0.04
N VAL A 35 -10.84 13.14 -0.04
CA VAL A 35 -12.29 13.33 0.18
C VAL A 35 -12.55 13.77 1.62
N ALA A 36 -11.96 13.10 2.60
CA ALA A 36 -12.08 13.46 4.01
C ALA A 36 -11.59 14.89 4.27
N HIS A 37 -10.50 15.30 3.62
CA HIS A 37 -9.96 16.66 3.74
C HIS A 37 -10.89 17.71 3.18
N ALA A 38 -11.48 17.46 2.00
CA ALA A 38 -12.49 18.35 1.45
C ALA A 38 -13.70 18.50 2.39
N MET A 39 -14.20 17.39 2.96
CA MET A 39 -15.31 17.42 3.91
C MET A 39 -14.96 18.15 5.21
N ALA A 40 -13.81 17.86 5.80
CA ALA A 40 -13.35 18.49 7.04
C ALA A 40 -13.08 19.99 6.86
N THR A 41 -12.63 20.42 5.68
CA THR A 41 -12.40 21.84 5.38
C THR A 41 -13.72 22.61 5.31
N VAL A 42 -14.79 22.00 4.79
CA VAL A 42 -16.14 22.59 4.76
C VAL A 42 -16.71 22.74 6.18
N ILE A 43 -16.47 21.75 7.05
CA ILE A 43 -16.95 21.79 8.44
C ILE A 43 -16.11 22.74 9.30
N GLY A 44 -14.78 22.76 9.08
CA GLY A 44 -13.81 23.51 9.88
C GLY A 44 -13.65 22.98 11.31
N GLY A 45 -12.77 23.61 12.09
CA GLY A 45 -12.58 23.31 13.52
C GLY A 45 -11.98 21.93 13.82
N GLU A 46 -12.42 21.32 14.92
CA GLU A 46 -11.90 20.05 15.45
C GLU A 46 -11.82 18.90 14.43
N PRO A 47 -12.81 18.66 13.54
CA PRO A 47 -12.70 17.64 12.49
C PRO A 47 -11.50 17.80 11.56
N LEU A 48 -11.08 19.04 11.26
CA LEU A 48 -9.91 19.31 10.43
C LEU A 48 -8.61 18.99 11.18
N ASP A 49 -8.54 19.32 12.46
CA ASP A 49 -7.38 19.02 13.30
C ASP A 49 -7.20 17.51 13.51
N LEU A 50 -8.28 16.78 13.82
CA LEU A 50 -8.29 15.32 13.94
C LEU A 50 -7.86 14.65 12.63
N LEU A 51 -8.35 15.14 11.49
CA LEU A 51 -7.96 14.63 10.20
C LEU A 51 -6.49 14.89 9.89
N ASN A 52 -5.98 16.08 10.20
CA ASN A 52 -4.56 16.41 10.01
C ASN A 52 -3.66 15.49 10.83
N HIS A 53 -4.07 15.17 12.06
CA HIS A 53 -3.36 14.20 12.91
C HIS A 53 -3.37 12.79 12.29
N ALA A 54 -4.54 12.33 11.82
CA ALA A 54 -4.66 11.04 11.14
C ALA A 54 -3.84 10.95 9.84
N ILE A 55 -3.78 12.04 9.06
CA ILE A 55 -2.94 12.13 7.85
C ILE A 55 -1.46 12.02 8.22
N ALA A 56 -1.03 12.67 9.30
CA ALA A 56 0.36 12.61 9.74
C ALA A 56 0.79 11.17 10.09
N ASP A 57 -0.04 10.44 10.84
CA ASP A 57 0.22 9.03 11.17
C ASP A 57 0.20 8.14 9.92
N TYR A 58 -0.78 8.34 9.03
CA TYR A 58 -0.87 7.59 7.78
C TYR A 58 0.38 7.77 6.90
N ARG A 59 0.90 9.00 6.77
CA ARG A 59 2.10 9.28 5.93
C ARG A 59 3.34 8.53 6.40
N ILE A 60 3.51 8.36 7.72
CA ILE A 60 4.63 7.59 8.28
C ILE A 60 4.52 6.13 7.87
N ARG A 61 3.32 5.54 8.02
CA ARG A 61 3.05 4.15 7.65
C ARG A 61 3.16 3.95 6.13
N GLU A 62 2.62 4.87 5.34
CA GLU A 62 2.71 4.83 3.87
C GLU A 62 4.17 4.82 3.41
N ARG A 63 5.02 5.68 3.99
CA ARG A 63 6.46 5.72 3.67
C ARG A 63 7.16 4.41 3.97
N LEU A 64 6.84 3.79 5.10
CA LEU A 64 7.38 2.48 5.49
C LEU A 64 6.98 1.40 4.47
N VAL A 65 5.68 1.33 4.12
CA VAL A 65 5.15 0.36 3.15
C VAL A 65 5.82 0.55 1.78
N ARG A 66 5.95 1.79 1.28
CA ARG A 66 6.64 2.06 0.02
C ARG A 66 8.10 1.65 0.04
N THR A 67 8.81 1.92 1.13
CA THR A 67 10.23 1.57 1.28
C THR A 67 10.42 0.06 1.32
N ALA A 68 9.60 -0.65 2.11
CA ALA A 68 9.63 -2.10 2.19
C ALA A 68 9.25 -2.76 0.86
N SER A 69 8.19 -2.27 0.20
CA SER A 69 7.78 -2.75 -1.13
C SER A 69 8.90 -2.61 -2.16
N ARG A 70 9.55 -1.43 -2.22
CA ARG A 70 10.70 -1.21 -3.09
C ARG A 70 11.85 -2.17 -2.78
N ALA A 71 12.20 -2.35 -1.51
CA ALA A 71 13.28 -3.25 -1.10
C ALA A 71 13.00 -4.71 -1.50
N LEU A 72 11.77 -5.17 -1.32
CA LEU A 72 11.34 -6.51 -1.72
C LEU A 72 11.38 -6.68 -3.24
N ARG A 73 10.85 -5.72 -4.02
CA ARG A 73 10.94 -5.73 -5.49
C ARG A 73 12.39 -5.76 -5.99
N THR A 74 13.32 -5.07 -5.32
CA THR A 74 14.75 -5.10 -5.69
C THR A 74 15.43 -6.42 -5.37
N GLN A 75 15.02 -7.11 -4.30
CA GLN A 75 15.57 -8.43 -3.92
C GLN A 75 15.03 -9.55 -4.83
N SER A 76 13.81 -9.39 -5.33
CA SER A 76 13.16 -10.35 -6.23
C SER A 76 13.57 -10.22 -7.71
N SER A 77 14.46 -9.30 -8.06
CA SER A 77 14.91 -9.12 -9.46
C SER A 77 16.19 -9.93 -9.72
N PRO A 78 16.13 -11.07 -10.44
CA PRO A 78 17.30 -11.87 -10.80
C PRO A 78 18.05 -11.19 -11.95
N GLY A 79 18.83 -10.15 -11.63
CA GLY A 79 19.44 -9.30 -12.65
C GLY A 79 20.68 -8.55 -12.19
N ALA A 80 21.56 -9.20 -11.43
CA ALA A 80 22.94 -8.75 -11.23
C ALA A 80 23.78 -9.86 -10.57
N GLN A 81 24.05 -10.96 -11.27
CA GLN A 81 25.23 -11.77 -10.97
C GLN A 81 26.41 -11.16 -11.74
N PRO A 82 27.44 -10.62 -11.07
CA PRO A 82 28.71 -10.42 -11.74
C PRO A 82 29.31 -11.80 -12.01
N ARG A 83 29.59 -12.08 -13.29
CA ARG A 83 30.56 -13.09 -13.68
C ARG A 83 31.97 -12.64 -13.29
#